data_AF-A0A0P9DXE3-F1
#
_entry.id   AF-A0A0P9DXE3-F1
#
_cell.length_a   1.000
_cell.length_b   1.000
_cell.length_c   1.000
_cell.angle_alpha   90.00
_cell.angle_beta   90.00
_cell.angle_gamma   90.00
#
_symmetry.space_group_name_H-M   'P 1'
#
loop_
_entity.id
_entity.type
_entity.pdbx_description
1 polymer ?
#
loop_
_entity_poly.entity_id
_entity_poly.type
_entity_poly.pdbx_seq_one_letter_code
_entity_poly.pdbx_strand_id
1 'polypeptide(L)'
;MEKAKGSKSLIIAGREVPDPFELDISWTQLTVKEKDQLLSSLESFHSKLIERAFKESPEATVIVLSKGTVVKVYADFISLEELRTLEKKYGAICIPIVNQRKFIIEESTWSDLTAERKGDYYPTVPIVVGDEPGSDPAVFQKGIRATADFDTGNWGVFALPIETCRKIVPIKAEEILFAGRHLERRYYFAVKRLKIGVEDIDGHRRTILKQAFCVEDWLNSPLTATNPNRKAFIGRDVMLDFPFEAYLNPLMHRTTIRLL
;
A
#
# COMPACT_ATOMS: atom_id res chain seq x y z
N MET A 1 -11.26 34.88 22.73
CA MET A 1 -9.97 34.18 22.94
C MET A 1 -10.19 33.11 23.99
N GLU A 2 -10.63 31.92 23.59
CA GLU A 2 -10.67 30.76 24.47
C GLU A 2 -9.37 29.97 24.30
N LYS A 3 -8.63 29.78 25.39
CA LYS A 3 -7.46 28.91 25.44
C LYS A 3 -7.92 27.48 25.23
N ALA A 4 -7.51 26.86 24.12
CA ALA A 4 -7.68 25.44 23.89
C ALA A 4 -6.95 24.65 24.99
N LYS A 5 -7.71 23.82 25.71
CA LYS A 5 -7.23 22.91 26.74
C LYS A 5 -6.32 21.85 26.12
N GLY A 6 -5.08 21.75 26.63
CA GLY A 6 -4.22 20.58 26.55
C GLY A 6 -3.63 20.30 25.17
N SER A 7 -2.72 21.15 24.68
CA SER A 7 -1.81 20.75 23.61
C SER A 7 -0.91 19.64 24.16
N LYS A 8 -1.20 18.38 23.82
CA LYS A 8 -0.23 17.29 23.96
C LYS A 8 0.86 17.58 22.94
N SER A 9 1.96 18.10 23.43
CA SER A 9 3.15 18.27 22.63
C SER A 9 3.63 16.92 22.09
N LEU A 10 4.12 16.94 20.86
CA LEU A 10 4.56 15.73 20.16
C LEU A 10 6.07 15.65 20.24
N ILE A 11 6.61 14.50 20.64
CA ILE A 11 8.05 14.27 20.58
C ILE A 11 8.36 13.56 19.27
N ILE A 12 8.91 14.28 18.29
CA ILE A 12 9.30 13.76 16.98
C ILE A 12 10.77 14.10 16.76
N ALA A 13 11.60 13.13 16.36
CA ALA A 13 13.06 13.28 16.27
C ALA A 13 13.71 13.82 17.56
N GLY A 14 13.15 13.45 18.73
CA GLY A 14 13.61 13.91 20.04
C GLY A 14 13.27 15.37 20.38
N ARG A 15 12.42 16.04 19.58
CA ARG A 15 11.98 17.43 19.80
C ARG A 15 10.52 17.49 20.14
N GLU A 16 10.18 18.30 21.13
CA GLU A 16 8.81 18.65 21.49
C GLU A 16 8.27 19.69 20.50
N VAL A 17 7.25 19.34 19.73
CA VAL A 17 6.67 20.19 18.68
C VAL A 17 5.19 20.41 18.97
N PRO A 18 4.72 21.67 19.01
CA PRO A 18 3.30 21.99 19.23
C PRO A 18 2.46 21.82 17.96
N ASP A 19 3.06 21.93 16.77
CA ASP A 19 2.42 21.75 15.47
C ASP A 19 3.28 20.85 14.55
N PRO A 20 2.71 19.76 13.96
CA PRO A 20 3.33 18.93 12.93
C PRO A 20 4.08 19.67 11.80
N PHE A 21 3.64 20.88 11.43
CA PHE A 21 4.20 21.65 10.32
C PHE A 21 5.32 22.61 10.71
N GLU A 22 5.63 22.77 12.01
CA GLU A 22 6.77 23.56 12.49
C GLU A 22 8.10 22.76 12.47
N LEU A 23 8.03 21.50 12.04
CA LEU A 23 9.19 20.65 11.84
C LEU A 23 10.08 21.16 10.70
N ASP A 24 11.31 21.54 11.05
CA ASP A 24 12.41 21.81 10.10
C ASP A 24 13.13 20.50 9.71
N ILE A 25 12.36 19.52 9.25
CA ILE A 25 12.85 18.23 8.74
C ILE A 25 11.95 17.78 7.58
N SER A 26 12.54 17.15 6.56
CA SER A 26 11.78 16.62 5.43
C SER A 26 11.01 15.36 5.84
N TRP A 27 9.80 15.18 5.28
CA TRP A 27 9.03 13.93 5.42
C TRP A 27 9.86 12.70 5.05
N THR A 28 10.74 12.85 4.06
CA THR A 28 11.57 11.79 3.49
C THR A 28 12.69 11.34 4.44
N GLN A 29 13.04 12.19 5.42
CA GLN A 29 14.07 11.94 6.43
C GLN A 29 13.50 11.31 7.70
N LEU A 30 12.18 11.34 7.89
CA LEU A 30 11.53 10.72 9.03
C LEU A 30 11.56 9.20 8.92
N THR A 31 11.87 8.56 10.05
CA THR A 31 11.65 7.12 10.22
C THR A 31 10.16 6.81 10.20
N VAL A 32 9.82 5.54 9.99
CA VAL A 32 8.42 5.07 9.94
C VAL A 32 7.68 5.33 11.26
N LYS A 33 8.37 5.15 12.38
CA LYS A 33 7.83 5.45 13.70
C LYS A 33 7.51 6.94 13.86
N GLU A 34 8.38 7.82 13.38
CA GLU A 34 8.15 9.27 13.43
C GLU A 34 7.03 9.70 12.48
N LYS A 35 6.95 9.09 11.28
CA LYS A 35 5.84 9.27 10.35
C LYS A 35 4.51 8.88 11.01
N ASP A 36 4.47 7.78 11.74
CA ASP A 36 3.26 7.33 12.44
C ASP A 36 2.79 8.28 13.54
N GLN A 37 3.74 8.80 14.32
CA GLN A 37 3.45 9.80 15.34
C GLN A 37 2.91 11.09 14.70
N LEU A 38 3.52 11.54 13.60
CA LEU A 38 3.09 12.74 12.88
C LEU A 38 1.69 12.56 12.27
N LEU A 39 1.43 11.44 11.59
CA LEU A 39 0.13 11.15 10.99
C LEU A 39 -0.98 11.02 12.02
N SER A 40 -0.72 10.33 13.15
CA SER A 40 -1.70 10.23 14.26
C SER A 40 -2.10 11.60 14.80
N SER A 41 -1.15 12.52 14.81
CA SER A 41 -1.37 13.89 15.26
C SER A 41 -2.17 14.69 14.24
N LEU A 42 -1.81 14.60 12.96
CA LEU A 42 -2.55 15.23 11.88
C LEU A 42 -4.00 14.74 11.81
N GLU A 43 -4.25 13.45 11.97
CA GLU A 43 -5.61 12.91 12.03
C GLU A 43 -6.40 13.50 13.21
N SER A 44 -5.74 13.74 14.35
CA SER A 44 -6.39 14.34 15.53
C SER A 44 -6.72 15.82 15.33
N PHE A 45 -5.81 16.61 14.74
CA PHE A 45 -5.97 18.06 14.62
C PHE A 45 -6.62 18.52 13.29
N HIS A 46 -6.44 17.75 12.21
CA HIS A 46 -6.79 18.12 10.84
C HIS A 46 -7.72 17.12 10.13
N SER A 47 -8.34 16.17 10.83
CA SER A 47 -9.30 15.20 10.25
C SER A 47 -10.34 15.86 9.35
N LYS A 48 -11.00 16.93 9.82
CA LYS A 48 -12.03 17.64 9.04
C LYS A 48 -11.49 18.24 7.73
N LEU A 49 -10.25 18.71 7.72
CA LEU A 49 -9.60 19.24 6.52
C LEU A 49 -9.34 18.11 5.53
N ILE A 50 -8.78 16.99 6.01
CA ILE A 50 -8.47 15.79 5.20
C ILE A 50 -9.75 15.22 4.58
N GLU A 51 -10.79 15.03 5.40
CA GLU A 51 -12.08 14.51 4.94
C GLU A 51 -12.73 15.41 3.90
N ARG A 52 -12.70 16.73 4.13
CA ARG A 52 -13.23 17.71 3.18
C ARG A 52 -12.48 17.67 1.85
N ALA A 53 -11.15 17.61 1.89
CA ALA A 53 -10.32 17.56 0.68
C ALA A 53 -10.65 16.34 -0.20
N PHE A 54 -10.79 15.15 0.39
CA PHE A 54 -11.19 13.95 -0.35
C PHE A 54 -12.65 13.93 -0.78
N LYS A 55 -13.54 14.65 -0.06
CA LYS A 55 -14.93 14.82 -0.48
C LYS A 55 -15.05 15.75 -1.69
N GLU A 56 -14.25 16.83 -1.73
CA GLU A 56 -14.22 17.80 -2.82
C GLU A 56 -13.46 17.28 -4.05
N SER A 57 -12.54 16.32 -3.87
CA SER A 57 -11.81 15.64 -4.95
C SER A 57 -11.89 14.10 -4.81
N PRO A 58 -13.03 13.47 -5.15
CA PRO A 58 -13.23 12.03 -5.00
C PRO A 58 -12.23 11.17 -5.80
N GLU A 59 -11.75 11.70 -6.93
CA GLU A 59 -10.74 11.10 -7.78
C GLU A 59 -9.32 11.15 -7.19
N ALA A 60 -9.10 11.91 -6.12
CA ALA A 60 -7.80 12.02 -5.48
C ALA A 60 -7.37 10.69 -4.86
N THR A 61 -6.13 10.31 -5.13
CA THR A 61 -5.43 9.19 -4.49
C THR A 61 -4.54 9.69 -3.36
N VAL A 62 -3.91 10.86 -3.55
CA VAL A 62 -3.09 11.51 -2.54
C VAL A 62 -3.44 13.00 -2.46
N ILE A 63 -3.52 13.53 -1.24
CA ILE A 63 -3.40 14.97 -0.98
C ILE A 63 -2.08 15.23 -0.29
N VAL A 64 -1.50 16.41 -0.52
CA VAL A 64 -0.30 16.85 0.21
C VAL A 64 -0.67 18.00 1.11
N LEU A 65 -0.39 17.85 2.41
CA LEU A 65 -0.58 18.88 3.41
C LEU A 65 0.73 19.59 3.71
N SER A 66 0.68 20.92 3.84
CA SER A 66 1.77 21.73 4.40
C SER A 66 1.18 22.96 5.09
N LYS A 67 1.76 23.34 6.23
CA LYS A 67 1.33 24.50 7.05
C LYS A 67 -0.19 24.52 7.31
N GLY A 68 -0.76 23.36 7.64
CA GLY A 68 -2.18 23.23 7.95
C GLY A 68 -3.14 23.39 6.75
N THR A 69 -2.63 23.33 5.51
CA THR A 69 -3.43 23.50 4.29
C THR A 69 -3.14 22.42 3.27
N VAL A 70 -4.10 22.13 2.38
CA VAL A 70 -3.89 21.27 1.21
C VAL A 70 -3.16 22.07 0.15
N VAL A 71 -1.90 21.71 -0.12
CA VAL A 71 -1.06 22.42 -1.10
C VAL A 71 -1.09 21.79 -2.49
N LYS A 72 -1.51 20.53 -2.58
CA LYS A 72 -1.64 19.79 -3.84
C LYS A 72 -2.57 18.59 -3.69
N VAL A 73 -3.25 18.23 -4.77
CA VAL A 73 -4.11 17.06 -4.91
C VAL A 73 -3.63 16.27 -6.13
N TYR A 74 -3.53 14.95 -6.00
CA TYR A 74 -3.07 14.05 -7.05
C TYR A 74 -4.08 12.92 -7.26
N ALA A 75 -4.38 12.62 -8.53
CA ALA A 75 -5.17 11.45 -8.92
C ALA A 75 -4.38 10.13 -8.79
N ASP A 76 -3.05 10.21 -8.68
CA ASP A 76 -2.12 9.09 -8.50
C ASP A 76 -1.15 9.38 -7.33
N PHE A 77 -0.22 8.47 -7.06
CA PHE A 77 0.83 8.66 -6.06
C PHE A 77 1.87 9.70 -6.51
N ILE A 78 2.22 10.61 -5.59
CA ILE A 78 3.29 11.59 -5.79
C ILE A 78 4.68 10.92 -5.75
N SER A 79 5.58 11.38 -6.61
CA SER A 79 6.99 10.92 -6.58
C SER A 79 7.81 11.56 -5.44
N LEU A 80 8.96 10.97 -5.12
CA LEU A 80 9.91 11.52 -4.15
C LEU A 80 10.45 12.88 -4.62
N GLU A 81 10.79 13.03 -5.91
CA GLU A 81 11.30 14.28 -6.46
C GLU A 81 10.25 15.42 -6.41
N GLU A 82 9.00 15.10 -6.72
CA GLU A 82 7.90 16.07 -6.61
C GLU A 82 7.65 16.48 -5.17
N LEU A 83 7.69 15.54 -4.22
CA LEU A 83 7.52 15.87 -2.81
C LEU A 83 8.62 16.81 -2.32
N ARG A 84 9.89 16.53 -2.66
CA ARG A 84 11.04 17.41 -2.36
C ARG A 84 10.89 18.79 -2.99
N THR A 85 10.33 18.86 -4.20
CA THR A 85 10.04 20.12 -4.88
C THR A 85 8.98 20.94 -4.14
N LEU A 86 7.93 20.29 -3.62
CA LEU A 86 6.92 20.94 -2.79
C LEU A 86 7.54 21.45 -1.48
N GLU A 87 8.34 20.64 -0.79
CA GLU A 87 9.01 21.05 0.46
C GLU A 87 9.89 22.29 0.25
N LYS A 88 10.69 22.30 -0.82
CA LYS A 88 11.51 23.47 -1.19
C LYS A 88 10.65 24.69 -1.51
N LYS A 89 9.53 24.51 -2.22
CA LYS A 89 8.63 25.60 -2.61
C LYS A 89 7.95 26.24 -1.40
N TYR A 90 7.51 25.44 -0.44
CA TYR A 90 6.76 25.94 0.72
C TYR A 90 7.64 26.28 1.92
N GLY A 91 8.92 25.86 1.90
CA GLY A 91 9.86 26.07 3.00
C GLY A 91 9.37 25.42 4.29
N ALA A 92 8.74 24.25 4.18
CA ALA A 92 8.22 23.46 5.29
C ALA A 92 7.98 22.01 4.84
N ILE A 93 7.85 21.12 5.82
CA ILE A 93 7.47 19.74 5.59
C ILE A 93 6.19 19.64 4.75
N CYS A 94 6.19 18.71 3.81
CA CYS A 94 5.03 18.36 2.99
C CYS A 94 4.67 16.90 3.25
N ILE A 95 3.44 16.66 3.67
CA ILE A 95 3.02 15.37 4.20
C ILE A 95 1.99 14.77 3.25
N PRO A 96 2.34 13.70 2.50
CA PRO A 96 1.40 13.02 1.62
C PRO A 96 0.42 12.16 2.45
N ILE A 97 -0.87 12.39 2.25
CA ILE A 97 -1.96 11.63 2.87
C ILE A 97 -2.69 10.86 1.76
N VAL A 98 -2.79 9.54 1.94
CA VAL A 98 -3.48 8.65 1.00
C VAL A 98 -4.98 8.66 1.25
N ASN A 99 -5.77 8.63 0.18
CA ASN A 99 -7.22 8.42 0.25
C ASN A 99 -7.52 6.97 0.67
N GLN A 100 -7.68 6.75 1.98
CA GLN A 100 -7.87 5.41 2.53
C GLN A 100 -9.07 4.69 1.92
N ARG A 101 -10.12 5.41 1.49
CA ARG A 101 -11.33 4.81 0.90
C ARG A 101 -11.06 4.03 -0.40
N LYS A 102 -10.01 4.39 -1.13
CA LYS A 102 -9.61 3.70 -2.37
C LYS A 102 -8.85 2.40 -2.13
N PHE A 103 -8.34 2.21 -0.91
CA PHE A 103 -7.50 1.08 -0.53
C PHE A 103 -8.08 0.29 0.65
N ILE A 104 -9.38 0.49 0.91
CA ILE A 104 -10.12 -0.37 1.85
C ILE A 104 -10.05 -1.79 1.29
N ILE A 105 -9.48 -2.66 2.09
CA ILE A 105 -9.54 -4.09 1.85
C ILE A 105 -10.90 -4.51 2.38
N GLU A 106 -11.84 -4.76 1.47
CA GLU A 106 -13.16 -5.25 1.85
C GLU A 106 -13.00 -6.68 2.39
N GLU A 107 -12.73 -6.79 3.69
CA GLU A 107 -12.94 -8.03 4.38
C GLU A 107 -14.44 -8.21 4.54
N SER A 108 -15.04 -9.06 3.70
CA SER A 108 -16.26 -9.74 4.11
C SER A 108 -15.92 -10.48 5.41
N THR A 109 -16.66 -10.31 6.50
CA THR A 109 -16.35 -11.00 7.75
C THR A 109 -16.43 -12.52 7.52
N TRP A 110 -15.29 -13.20 7.45
CA TRP A 110 -15.23 -14.66 7.51
C TRP A 110 -15.16 -15.07 8.99
N SER A 111 -16.08 -15.95 9.40
CA SER A 111 -16.14 -16.57 10.74
C SER A 111 -14.94 -17.48 11.00
N ASP A 112 -14.62 -17.74 12.27
CA ASP A 112 -13.43 -18.48 12.72
C ASP A 112 -13.16 -19.80 11.97
N LEU A 113 -12.01 -19.88 11.30
CA LEU A 113 -11.58 -21.01 10.48
C LEU A 113 -10.60 -21.94 11.20
N THR A 114 -10.21 -21.63 12.43
CA THR A 114 -9.13 -22.35 13.12
C THR A 114 -9.55 -23.10 14.38
N ALA A 115 -10.73 -22.83 14.92
CA ALA A 115 -11.32 -23.64 15.99
C ALA A 115 -12.15 -24.84 15.45
N GLU A 116 -12.79 -24.72 14.28
CA GLU A 116 -13.78 -25.71 13.81
C GLU A 116 -13.50 -26.35 12.44
N ARG A 117 -12.60 -25.80 11.60
CA ARG A 117 -12.33 -26.33 10.24
C ARG A 117 -10.85 -26.44 9.88
N LYS A 118 -10.25 -27.59 10.21
CA LYS A 118 -8.98 -27.99 9.56
C LYS A 118 -9.19 -28.06 8.04
N GLY A 119 -8.44 -27.27 7.30
CA GLY A 119 -8.40 -27.33 5.83
C GLY A 119 -9.21 -26.24 5.12
N ASP A 120 -9.40 -25.07 5.72
CA ASP A 120 -9.86 -23.90 4.95
C ASP A 120 -8.68 -23.20 4.25
N TYR A 121 -8.80 -22.98 2.94
CA TYR A 121 -7.76 -22.43 2.09
C TYR A 121 -8.30 -21.26 1.29
N TYR A 122 -7.60 -20.13 1.38
CA TYR A 122 -7.93 -18.93 0.61
C TYR A 122 -7.58 -19.12 -0.88
N PRO A 123 -8.38 -18.61 -1.82
CA PRO A 123 -8.01 -18.58 -3.24
C PRO A 123 -6.64 -17.94 -3.45
N THR A 124 -5.81 -18.53 -4.32
CA THR A 124 -4.48 -18.01 -4.62
C THR A 124 -4.18 -18.03 -6.11
N VAL A 125 -3.35 -17.10 -6.56
CA VAL A 125 -2.84 -17.04 -7.94
C VAL A 125 -1.31 -17.17 -7.90
N PRO A 126 -0.73 -18.17 -8.59
CA PRO A 126 0.70 -18.21 -8.83
C PRO A 126 1.10 -17.04 -9.72
N ILE A 127 2.07 -16.25 -9.26
CA ILE A 127 2.58 -15.11 -10.01
C ILE A 127 4.10 -15.17 -10.13
N VAL A 128 4.62 -14.48 -11.13
CA VAL A 128 6.04 -14.17 -11.27
C VAL A 128 6.18 -12.66 -11.34
N VAL A 129 6.99 -12.06 -10.48
CA VAL A 129 7.15 -10.60 -10.42
C VAL A 129 8.50 -10.20 -10.98
N GLY A 130 8.50 -9.27 -11.92
CA GLY A 130 9.68 -8.73 -12.56
C GLY A 130 9.72 -7.21 -12.50
N ASP A 131 10.85 -6.65 -12.93
CA ASP A 131 11.03 -5.21 -13.04
C ASP A 131 10.29 -4.65 -14.27
N GLU A 132 9.96 -3.36 -14.23
CA GLU A 132 9.28 -2.67 -15.34
C GLU A 132 10.09 -2.70 -16.67
N PRO A 133 11.41 -2.44 -16.69
CA PRO A 133 12.18 -2.45 -17.94
C PRO A 133 12.37 -3.83 -18.56
N GLY A 134 12.24 -4.91 -17.79
CA GLY A 134 12.46 -6.27 -18.24
C GLY A 134 11.47 -6.70 -19.33
N SER A 135 11.91 -7.49 -20.30
CA SER A 135 11.01 -8.08 -21.29
C SER A 135 10.11 -9.15 -20.68
N ASP A 136 8.95 -9.40 -21.28
CA ASP A 136 7.99 -10.38 -20.77
C ASP A 136 8.61 -11.79 -20.60
N PRO A 137 9.43 -12.32 -21.52
CA PRO A 137 10.15 -13.56 -21.29
C PRO A 137 11.13 -13.49 -20.11
N ALA A 138 11.78 -12.34 -19.90
CA ALA A 138 12.72 -12.17 -18.80
C ALA A 138 12.01 -12.24 -17.43
N VAL A 139 10.77 -11.77 -17.32
CA VAL A 139 9.94 -11.92 -16.11
C VAL A 139 9.84 -13.39 -15.72
N PHE A 140 9.48 -14.29 -16.64
CA PHE A 140 9.32 -15.71 -16.32
C PHE A 140 10.63 -16.47 -16.09
N GLN A 141 11.75 -15.99 -16.63
CA GLN A 141 13.07 -16.60 -16.50
C GLN A 141 13.80 -16.18 -15.22
N LYS A 142 13.70 -14.90 -14.84
CA LYS A 142 14.50 -14.29 -13.77
C LYS A 142 13.67 -13.66 -12.65
N GLY A 143 12.38 -13.47 -12.86
CA GLY A 143 11.49 -12.87 -11.89
C GLY A 143 11.30 -13.75 -10.65
N ILE A 144 10.76 -13.13 -9.61
CA ILE A 144 10.52 -13.79 -8.33
C ILE A 144 9.17 -14.48 -8.38
N ARG A 145 9.17 -15.80 -8.23
CA ARG A 145 7.95 -16.59 -8.11
C ARG A 145 7.34 -16.38 -6.72
N ALA A 146 6.04 -16.13 -6.67
CA ALA A 146 5.26 -16.03 -5.46
C ALA A 146 3.87 -16.64 -5.65
N THR A 147 3.25 -17.02 -4.56
CA THR A 147 1.81 -17.35 -4.52
C THR A 147 1.11 -16.18 -3.85
N ALA A 148 0.24 -15.51 -4.58
CA ALA A 148 -0.51 -14.36 -4.08
C ALA A 148 -1.89 -14.79 -3.62
N ASP A 149 -2.30 -14.33 -2.44
CA ASP A 149 -3.70 -14.44 -2.04
C ASP A 149 -4.54 -13.58 -2.98
N PHE A 150 -5.59 -14.19 -3.52
CA PHE A 150 -6.46 -13.55 -4.50
C PHE A 150 -7.77 -13.13 -3.85
N ASP A 151 -7.88 -11.84 -3.54
CA ASP A 151 -9.02 -11.25 -2.86
C ASP A 151 -9.90 -10.48 -3.84
N THR A 152 -11.01 -11.10 -4.23
CA THR A 152 -12.00 -10.49 -5.13
C THR A 152 -12.79 -9.34 -4.50
N GLY A 153 -12.77 -9.21 -3.17
CA GLY A 153 -13.37 -8.09 -2.44
C GLY A 153 -12.52 -6.83 -2.52
N ASN A 154 -11.20 -6.98 -2.63
CA ASN A 154 -10.30 -5.86 -2.83
C ASN A 154 -10.24 -5.49 -4.32
N TRP A 155 -10.51 -4.24 -4.68
CA TRP A 155 -10.51 -3.84 -6.08
C TRP A 155 -9.10 -3.80 -6.69
N GLY A 156 -8.15 -3.09 -6.09
CA GLY A 156 -6.95 -2.62 -6.81
C GLY A 156 -5.60 -2.76 -6.11
N VAL A 157 -5.54 -3.48 -4.99
CA VAL A 157 -4.28 -3.62 -4.25
C VAL A 157 -3.45 -4.77 -4.83
N PHE A 158 -2.26 -4.46 -5.32
CA PHE A 158 -1.18 -5.43 -5.47
C PHE A 158 -0.09 -5.11 -4.44
N ALA A 159 0.12 -6.01 -3.46
CA ALA A 159 1.05 -5.77 -2.37
C ALA A 159 2.03 -6.93 -2.19
N LEU A 160 3.27 -6.58 -1.86
CA LEU A 160 4.39 -7.48 -1.63
C LEU A 160 5.18 -7.02 -0.40
N PRO A 161 5.90 -7.94 0.28
CA PRO A 161 6.92 -7.55 1.24
C PRO A 161 7.97 -6.65 0.57
N ILE A 162 8.38 -5.58 1.25
CA ILE A 162 9.41 -4.65 0.72
C ILE A 162 10.72 -5.37 0.38
N GLU A 163 11.06 -6.44 1.10
CA GLU A 163 12.27 -7.24 0.83
C GLU A 163 12.17 -8.11 -0.42
N THR A 164 10.95 -8.47 -0.81
CA THR A 164 10.70 -9.08 -2.11
C THR A 164 10.88 -8.04 -3.22
N CYS A 165 10.31 -6.84 -3.04
CA CYS A 165 10.47 -5.78 -4.02
C CYS A 165 11.93 -5.34 -4.19
N ARG A 166 12.72 -5.23 -3.12
CA ARG A 166 14.14 -4.83 -3.17
C ARG A 166 15.02 -5.78 -3.98
N LYS A 167 14.61 -7.04 -4.13
CA LYS A 167 15.28 -8.01 -5.00
C LYS A 167 14.98 -7.79 -6.49
N ILE A 168 13.94 -7.02 -6.80
CA ILE A 168 13.47 -6.73 -8.17
C ILE A 168 13.90 -5.33 -8.60
N VAL A 169 13.66 -4.33 -7.73
CA VAL A 169 13.97 -2.93 -7.99
C VAL A 169 14.57 -2.29 -6.74
N PRO A 170 15.56 -1.40 -6.85
CA PRO A 170 16.07 -0.66 -5.70
C PRO A 170 14.96 0.15 -5.02
N ILE A 171 14.87 0.03 -3.69
CA ILE A 171 13.97 0.84 -2.84
C ILE A 171 14.75 1.38 -1.65
N LYS A 172 14.94 2.69 -1.63
CA LYS A 172 15.56 3.42 -0.52
C LYS A 172 14.54 3.70 0.59
N ALA A 173 15.02 3.90 1.81
CA ALA A 173 14.15 4.21 2.96
C ALA A 173 13.32 5.50 2.76
N GLU A 174 13.90 6.50 2.09
CA GLU A 174 13.22 7.77 1.75
C GLU A 174 12.02 7.60 0.80
N GLU A 175 11.91 6.47 0.11
CA GLU A 175 10.82 6.17 -0.82
C GLU A 175 9.60 5.52 -0.14
N ILE A 176 9.70 5.19 1.15
CA ILE A 176 8.57 4.70 1.95
C ILE A 176 7.75 5.92 2.38
N LEU A 177 6.99 6.46 1.44
CA LEU A 177 6.31 7.75 1.58
C LEU A 177 4.91 7.63 2.17
N PHE A 178 4.27 6.48 2.02
CA PHE A 178 2.83 6.37 2.19
C PHE A 178 2.45 5.47 3.36
N ALA A 179 1.32 5.80 3.97
CA ALA A 179 0.68 4.98 4.98
C ALA A 179 -0.72 4.60 4.51
N GLY A 180 -0.99 3.29 4.50
CA GLY A 180 -2.34 2.74 4.39
C GLY A 180 -2.88 2.41 5.78
N ARG A 181 -4.20 2.29 5.91
CA ARG A 181 -4.85 1.88 7.16
C ARG A 181 -5.87 0.80 6.87
N HIS A 182 -5.79 -0.30 7.60
CA HIS A 182 -6.74 -1.40 7.53
C HIS A 182 -6.84 -2.09 8.89
N LEU A 183 -8.04 -2.52 9.29
CA LEU A 183 -8.33 -3.07 10.64
C LEU A 183 -7.75 -2.21 11.77
N GLU A 184 -7.95 -0.89 11.66
CA GLU A 184 -7.41 0.13 12.58
C GLU A 184 -5.88 0.20 12.69
N ARG A 185 -5.14 -0.63 11.95
CA ARG A 185 -3.67 -0.67 11.92
C ARG A 185 -3.14 0.07 10.70
N ARG A 186 -2.09 0.88 10.89
CA ARG A 186 -1.36 1.47 9.78
C ARG A 186 -0.30 0.52 9.26
N TYR A 187 -0.02 0.61 7.97
CA TYR A 187 1.12 -0.02 7.33
C TYR A 187 1.76 0.96 6.37
N TYR A 188 3.07 0.84 6.20
CA TYR A 188 3.88 1.78 5.42
C TYR A 188 4.35 1.10 4.15
N PHE A 189 4.40 1.86 3.07
CA PHE A 189 4.81 1.29 1.78
C PHE A 189 5.45 2.32 0.87
N ALA A 190 6.32 1.79 -0.01
CA ALA A 190 6.74 2.46 -1.22
C ALA A 190 5.86 1.98 -2.39
N VAL A 191 5.62 2.85 -3.37
CA VAL A 191 4.92 2.49 -4.60
C VAL A 191 5.93 2.28 -5.71
N LYS A 192 5.86 1.14 -6.39
CA LYS A 192 6.69 0.81 -7.55
C LYS A 192 5.84 0.28 -8.68
N ARG A 193 6.27 0.50 -9.92
CA ARG A 193 5.68 -0.19 -11.07
C ARG A 193 6.46 -1.49 -11.29
N LEU A 194 5.76 -2.61 -11.21
CA LEU A 194 6.33 -3.95 -11.37
C LEU A 194 5.55 -4.71 -12.43
N LYS A 195 6.25 -5.58 -13.17
CA LYS A 195 5.58 -6.54 -14.04
C LYS A 195 5.09 -7.72 -13.21
N ILE A 196 3.82 -8.07 -13.37
CA ILE A 196 3.24 -9.30 -12.86
C ILE A 196 3.13 -10.23 -14.06
N GLY A 197 3.53 -11.49 -13.90
CA GLY A 197 3.37 -12.55 -14.89
C GLY A 197 2.52 -13.68 -14.32
N VAL A 198 1.60 -14.21 -15.12
CA VAL A 198 0.81 -15.40 -14.80
C VAL A 198 1.11 -16.47 -15.85
N GLU A 199 1.31 -17.70 -15.38
CA GLU A 199 1.44 -18.90 -16.19
C GLU A 199 0.27 -19.82 -15.86
N ASP A 200 -0.52 -20.17 -16.88
CA ASP A 200 -1.73 -20.98 -16.70
C ASP A 200 -1.45 -22.49 -16.72
N ILE A 201 -2.49 -23.28 -16.48
CA ILE A 201 -2.36 -24.75 -16.47
C ILE A 201 -1.99 -25.36 -17.83
N ASP A 202 -2.23 -24.64 -18.92
CA ASP A 202 -1.95 -25.06 -20.29
C ASP A 202 -0.58 -24.54 -20.77
N GLY A 203 0.15 -23.82 -19.91
CA GLY A 203 1.49 -23.27 -20.15
C GLY A 203 1.50 -21.90 -20.84
N HIS A 204 0.34 -21.28 -21.04
CA HIS A 204 0.26 -19.92 -21.58
C HIS A 204 0.76 -18.91 -20.57
N ARG A 205 1.48 -17.92 -21.07
CA ARG A 205 2.15 -16.90 -20.26
C ARG A 205 1.72 -15.52 -20.71
N ARG A 206 1.34 -14.66 -19.77
CA ARG A 206 1.09 -13.24 -20.02
C ARG A 206 1.72 -12.40 -18.92
N THR A 207 2.11 -11.18 -19.24
CA THR A 207 2.49 -10.18 -18.24
C THR A 207 1.65 -8.92 -18.34
N ILE A 208 1.51 -8.20 -17.22
CA ILE A 208 0.99 -6.84 -17.16
C ILE A 208 1.93 -5.99 -16.32
N LEU A 209 1.88 -4.69 -16.52
CA LEU A 209 2.59 -3.71 -15.70
C LEU A 209 1.60 -3.09 -14.71
N LYS A 210 1.88 -3.19 -13.40
CA LYS A 210 0.97 -2.72 -12.35
C LYS A 210 1.71 -1.94 -11.27
N GLN A 211 1.01 -1.01 -10.62
CA GLN A 211 1.50 -0.41 -9.39
C GLN A 211 1.45 -1.46 -8.27
N ALA A 212 2.55 -1.57 -7.54
CA ALA A 212 2.77 -2.49 -6.44
C ALA A 212 3.08 -1.71 -5.17
N PHE A 213 2.44 -2.10 -4.07
CA PHE A 213 2.73 -1.61 -2.73
C PHE A 213 3.82 -2.51 -2.14
N CYS A 214 5.01 -1.96 -2.03
CA CYS A 214 6.15 -2.61 -1.39
C CYS A 214 6.10 -2.26 0.09
N VAL A 215 5.46 -3.15 0.85
CA VAL A 215 5.01 -2.93 2.22
C VAL A 215 6.12 -3.25 3.20
N GLU A 216 6.43 -2.28 4.05
CA GLU A 216 7.34 -2.41 5.16
C GLU A 216 6.68 -3.16 6.31
N ASP A 217 7.50 -3.94 7.02
CA ASP A 217 7.06 -4.75 8.16
C ASP A 217 5.87 -5.68 7.80
N TRP A 218 5.99 -6.37 6.67
CA TRP A 218 4.94 -7.20 6.08
C TRP A 218 4.23 -8.13 7.09
N LEU A 219 5.02 -8.83 7.91
CA LEU A 219 4.49 -9.80 8.86
C LEU A 219 3.61 -9.16 9.95
N ASN A 220 3.88 -7.90 10.31
CA ASN A 220 3.09 -7.14 11.27
C ASN A 220 2.12 -6.15 10.59
N SER A 221 1.94 -6.24 9.28
CA SER A 221 0.97 -5.42 8.56
C SER A 221 -0.45 -6.03 8.68
N PRO A 222 -1.53 -5.25 8.49
CA PRO A 222 -2.87 -5.81 8.46
C PRO A 222 -3.10 -6.72 7.24
N LEU A 223 -2.23 -6.66 6.23
CA LEU A 223 -2.29 -7.54 5.06
C LEU A 223 -1.96 -9.00 5.37
N THR A 224 -1.45 -9.33 6.54
CA THR A 224 -1.18 -10.72 6.97
C THR A 224 -2.11 -11.18 8.10
N ALA A 225 -3.09 -10.36 8.51
CA ALA A 225 -3.96 -10.65 9.64
C ALA A 225 -4.78 -11.93 9.44
N THR A 226 -5.39 -12.10 8.26
CA THR A 226 -6.17 -13.31 7.91
C THR A 226 -5.30 -14.51 7.58
N ASN A 227 -4.13 -14.27 6.96
CA ASN A 227 -3.19 -15.31 6.54
C ASN A 227 -1.75 -14.88 6.84
N PRO A 228 -1.18 -15.30 7.99
CA PRO A 228 0.20 -14.96 8.37
C PRO A 228 1.26 -15.48 7.40
N ASN A 229 0.93 -16.49 6.60
CA ASN A 229 1.84 -17.12 5.64
C ASN A 229 1.80 -16.46 4.25
N ARG A 230 0.91 -15.48 4.03
CA ARG A 230 0.74 -14.76 2.77
C ARG A 230 2.06 -14.20 2.26
N LYS A 231 2.37 -14.44 0.99
CA LYS A 231 3.62 -13.97 0.34
C LYS A 231 3.42 -12.80 -0.60
N ALA A 232 2.20 -12.62 -1.09
CA ALA A 232 1.76 -11.52 -1.92
C ALA A 232 0.24 -11.39 -1.79
N PHE A 233 -0.29 -10.24 -2.14
CA PHE A 233 -1.72 -9.96 -2.13
C PHE A 233 -2.10 -9.31 -3.46
N ILE A 234 -3.15 -9.80 -4.11
CA ILE A 234 -3.69 -9.23 -5.35
C ILE A 234 -5.21 -9.05 -5.24
N GLY A 235 -5.67 -7.88 -5.69
CA GLY A 235 -7.08 -7.56 -5.83
C GLY A 235 -7.71 -8.07 -7.13
N ARG A 236 -9.02 -7.87 -7.26
CA ARG A 236 -9.86 -8.29 -8.39
C ARG A 236 -9.46 -7.69 -9.73
N ASP A 237 -8.93 -6.47 -9.76
CA ASP A 237 -8.54 -5.81 -11.01
C ASP A 237 -7.50 -6.61 -11.81
N VAL A 238 -6.70 -7.46 -11.15
CA VAL A 238 -5.82 -8.41 -11.81
C VAL A 238 -6.58 -9.35 -12.75
N MET A 239 -7.83 -9.75 -12.45
CA MET A 239 -8.66 -10.53 -13.38
C MET A 239 -9.16 -9.73 -14.59
N LEU A 240 -9.22 -8.41 -14.46
CA LEU A 240 -9.64 -7.53 -15.56
C LEU A 240 -8.46 -7.25 -16.50
N ASP A 241 -7.28 -7.05 -15.92
CA ASP A 241 -6.03 -6.84 -16.66
C ASP A 241 -5.48 -8.15 -17.25
N PHE A 242 -5.66 -9.27 -16.54
CA PHE A 242 -5.48 -10.63 -17.04
C PHE A 242 -6.83 -11.35 -17.08
N PRO A 243 -7.51 -11.36 -18.23
CA PRO A 243 -8.67 -12.21 -18.39
C PRO A 243 -8.29 -13.67 -18.12
N PHE A 244 -8.80 -14.23 -17.02
CA PHE A 244 -8.57 -15.61 -16.63
C PHE A 244 -9.76 -16.19 -15.87
N GLU A 245 -9.90 -17.50 -15.96
CA GLU A 245 -10.79 -18.30 -15.12
C GLU A 245 -10.01 -18.86 -13.94
N ALA A 246 -10.57 -18.72 -12.74
CA ALA A 246 -10.06 -19.37 -11.53
C ALA A 246 -10.97 -20.53 -11.14
N TYR A 247 -10.40 -21.72 -11.04
CA TYR A 247 -11.10 -22.91 -10.56
C TYR A 247 -10.58 -23.25 -9.16
N LEU A 248 -11.49 -23.26 -8.19
CA LEU A 248 -11.20 -23.62 -6.81
C LEU A 248 -11.55 -25.09 -6.59
N ASN A 249 -10.54 -25.89 -6.23
CA ASN A 249 -10.74 -27.27 -5.84
C ASN A 249 -10.54 -27.41 -4.31
N PRO A 250 -11.63 -27.35 -3.52
CA PRO A 250 -11.55 -27.43 -2.07
C PRO A 250 -11.15 -28.81 -1.58
N LEU A 251 -11.34 -29.88 -2.36
CA LEU A 251 -10.90 -31.23 -1.97
C LEU A 251 -9.37 -31.38 -2.07
N MET A 252 -8.78 -30.72 -3.06
CA MET A 252 -7.33 -30.74 -3.31
C MET A 252 -6.61 -29.53 -2.73
N HIS A 253 -7.34 -28.61 -2.10
CA HIS A 253 -6.83 -27.35 -1.56
C HIS A 253 -6.01 -26.55 -2.58
N ARG A 254 -6.50 -26.50 -3.83
CA ARG A 254 -5.78 -25.93 -4.98
C ARG A 254 -6.63 -24.95 -5.76
N THR A 255 -6.00 -23.85 -6.17
CA THR A 255 -6.53 -22.97 -7.23
C THR A 255 -5.80 -23.26 -8.52
N THR A 256 -6.53 -23.35 -9.63
CA THR A 256 -5.96 -23.42 -10.98
C THR A 256 -6.46 -22.26 -11.82
N ILE A 257 -5.55 -21.66 -12.57
CA ILE A 257 -5.82 -20.52 -13.44
C ILE A 257 -5.75 -20.96 -14.89
N ARG A 258 -6.71 -20.54 -15.71
CA ARG A 258 -6.71 -20.67 -17.17
C ARG A 258 -6.84 -19.28 -17.78
N LEU A 259 -5.87 -18.84 -18.59
CA LEU A 259 -5.96 -17.54 -19.26
C LEU A 259 -6.98 -17.61 -20.40
N LEU A 260 -7.73 -16.52 -20.60
CA LEU A 260 -8.77 -16.36 -21.63
C LEU A 260 -8.27 -15.61 -22.86
#